data_AF-A0A966N1C7-F1
#
_entry.id   AF-A0A966N1C7-F1
#
_cell.length_a   1.000
_cell.length_b   1.000
_cell.length_c   1.000
_cell.angle_alpha   90.00
_cell.angle_beta   90.00
_cell.angle_gamma   90.00
#
_symmetry.space_group_name_H-M   'P 1'
#
loop_
_entity.id
_entity.type
_entity.pdbx_description
1 polymer ?
#
loop_
_entity_poly.entity_id
_entity_poly.type
_entity_poly.pdbx_seq_one_letter_code
_entity_poly.pdbx_strand_id
1 'polypeptide(L)'
;MTRAVKKWTARDAAKCVITPSDLDHKYSRGVLGVITGSAQYPGAAVLTTSAAAATGIGMIRFHSSSGLAHLVLHATPSCVVQPGKVTAWLIGSGISAKKYSDFTTWLRHRWFVLAHKQNVPTVLDAGALYMAGSLEQPTLITPHSGELSALLTARGVPVTVEAIEGNPKKWVCTAAQTLGVTVLLKGSVTYVANDDLLIELPVATPWLATAGSGDVLAGIIGALVATNTVEILNDINRLAHVAATGAYIHALAAKNASRGGPISAEVISAHISGAITYLIK
;
A
#
# COMPACT_ATOMS: atom_id res chain seq x y z
N MET A 1 23.76 -3.74 -14.20
CA MET A 1 23.21 -5.06 -14.60
C MET A 1 21.72 -4.90 -14.87
N THR A 2 21.23 -5.29 -16.04
CA THR A 2 19.80 -5.27 -16.38
C THR A 2 19.10 -6.43 -15.65
N ARG A 3 18.28 -6.12 -14.64
CA ARG A 3 17.47 -7.13 -13.93
C ARG A 3 16.51 -7.79 -14.93
N ALA A 4 16.42 -9.11 -14.91
CA ALA A 4 15.43 -9.82 -15.71
C ALA A 4 14.02 -9.48 -15.20
N VAL A 5 13.10 -9.17 -16.11
CA VAL A 5 11.73 -8.82 -15.73
C VAL A 5 10.95 -10.10 -15.43
N LYS A 6 10.48 -10.26 -14.19
CA LYS A 6 9.55 -11.32 -13.81
C LYS A 6 8.11 -10.87 -14.07
N LYS A 7 7.37 -11.61 -14.91
CA LYS A 7 5.92 -11.40 -15.04
C LYS A 7 5.21 -11.99 -13.81
N TRP A 8 4.32 -11.22 -13.18
CA TRP A 8 3.58 -11.69 -12.02
C TRP A 8 2.30 -12.42 -12.43
N THR A 9 2.11 -13.64 -11.93
CA THR A 9 0.95 -14.50 -12.28
C THR A 9 0.02 -14.72 -11.09
N ALA A 10 -1.18 -15.26 -11.33
CA ALA A 10 -2.07 -15.71 -10.26
C ALA A 10 -1.40 -16.74 -9.33
N ARG A 11 -0.56 -17.64 -9.88
CA ARG A 11 0.16 -18.65 -9.07
C ARG A 11 1.22 -18.01 -8.17
N ASP A 12 1.88 -16.95 -8.63
CA ASP A 12 2.82 -16.19 -7.79
C ASP A 12 2.06 -15.44 -6.69
N ALA A 13 0.93 -14.82 -7.04
CA ALA A 13 0.08 -14.08 -6.12
C ALA A 13 -0.49 -14.98 -5.00
N ALA A 14 -0.94 -16.19 -5.33
CA ALA A 14 -1.47 -17.16 -4.37
C ALA A 14 -0.48 -17.48 -3.24
N LYS A 15 0.83 -17.54 -3.53
CA LYS A 15 1.88 -17.83 -2.53
C LYS A 15 2.05 -16.75 -1.47
N CYS A 16 1.50 -15.56 -1.69
CA CYS A 16 1.55 -14.44 -0.74
C CYS A 16 0.24 -14.27 0.04
N VAL A 17 -0.78 -15.09 -0.26
CA VAL A 17 -2.03 -15.11 0.51
C VAL A 17 -1.90 -16.17 1.61
N ILE A 18 -1.89 -15.72 2.87
CA ILE A 18 -1.85 -16.62 4.02
C ILE A 18 -3.27 -17.06 4.35
N THR A 19 -3.55 -18.37 4.22
CA THR A 19 -4.85 -18.94 4.56
C THR A 19 -4.86 -19.28 6.06
N PRO A 20 -5.83 -18.76 6.84
CA PRO A 20 -5.91 -19.06 8.28
C PRO A 20 -6.13 -20.54 8.57
N SER A 21 -5.58 -21.01 9.68
CA SER A 21 -5.80 -22.34 10.27
C SER A 21 -6.67 -22.27 11.52
N ASP A 22 -7.07 -23.42 12.06
CA ASP A 22 -7.87 -23.51 13.28
C ASP A 22 -7.14 -23.02 14.54
N LEU A 23 -5.82 -22.82 14.46
CA LEU A 23 -4.99 -22.29 15.54
C LEU A 23 -4.90 -20.76 15.52
N ASP A 24 -5.40 -20.11 14.46
CA ASP A 24 -5.24 -18.68 14.28
C ASP A 24 -6.27 -17.85 15.06
N HIS A 25 -5.79 -16.73 15.60
CA HIS A 25 -6.61 -15.72 16.27
C HIS A 25 -6.35 -14.33 15.67
N LYS A 26 -7.19 -13.34 16.00
CA LYS A 26 -7.11 -11.98 15.43
C LYS A 26 -5.73 -11.30 15.48
N TYR A 27 -4.85 -11.68 16.41
CA TYR A 27 -3.49 -11.14 16.48
C TYR A 27 -2.45 -11.91 15.65
N SER A 28 -2.68 -13.20 15.35
CA SER A 28 -1.76 -14.03 14.55
C SER A 28 -1.97 -13.79 13.06
N ARG A 29 -3.19 -13.40 12.67
CA ARG A 29 -3.54 -12.99 11.31
C ARG A 29 -3.15 -11.55 10.95
N GLY A 30 -2.11 -11.01 11.60
CA GLY A 30 -1.61 -9.65 11.37
C GLY A 30 -2.45 -8.54 11.99
N VAL A 31 -1.77 -7.48 12.41
CA VAL A 31 -2.36 -6.26 12.96
C VAL A 31 -1.83 -5.06 12.18
N LEU A 32 -2.66 -4.42 11.37
CA LEU A 32 -2.26 -3.26 10.58
C LEU A 32 -2.51 -1.96 11.34
N GLY A 33 -1.46 -1.16 11.54
CA GLY A 33 -1.57 0.23 11.94
C GLY A 33 -1.84 1.12 10.73
N VAL A 34 -2.89 1.94 10.78
CA VAL A 34 -3.30 2.82 9.67
C VAL A 34 -3.27 4.27 10.12
N ILE A 35 -2.45 5.08 9.43
CA ILE A 35 -2.37 6.53 9.60
C ILE A 35 -2.67 7.15 8.23
N THR A 36 -3.96 7.26 7.91
CA THR A 36 -4.44 7.80 6.64
C THR A 36 -5.58 8.78 6.86
N GLY A 37 -5.85 9.57 5.83
CA GLY A 37 -6.86 10.62 5.83
C GLY A 37 -6.41 11.91 6.52
N SER A 38 -7.15 12.97 6.22
CA SER A 38 -7.04 14.28 6.84
C SER A 38 -8.39 14.97 6.81
N ALA A 39 -8.52 16.14 7.45
CA ALA A 39 -9.75 16.93 7.36
C ALA A 39 -10.12 17.27 5.89
N GLN A 40 -9.13 17.47 5.02
CA GLN A 40 -9.34 17.75 3.60
C GLN A 40 -9.64 16.49 2.78
N TYR A 41 -9.10 15.34 3.18
CA TYR A 41 -9.24 14.07 2.47
C TYR A 41 -9.70 12.94 3.42
N PRO A 42 -10.91 13.03 3.99
CA PRO A 42 -11.40 12.02 4.93
C PRO A 42 -11.69 10.68 4.26
N GLY A 43 -12.10 10.69 2.98
CA GLY A 43 -12.43 9.49 2.20
C GLY A 43 -11.27 8.50 2.09
N ALA A 44 -10.02 8.99 2.05
CA ALA A 44 -8.84 8.13 2.01
C ALA A 44 -8.76 7.20 3.23
N ALA A 45 -9.14 7.69 4.42
CA ALA A 45 -9.19 6.84 5.62
C ALA A 45 -10.24 5.73 5.52
N VAL A 46 -11.41 6.06 4.99
CA VAL A 46 -12.52 5.11 4.82
C VAL A 46 -12.17 4.06 3.78
N LEU A 47 -11.59 4.47 2.64
CA LEU A 47 -11.21 3.56 1.56
C LEU A 47 -10.07 2.63 1.97
N THR A 48 -9.00 3.13 2.59
CA THR A 48 -7.88 2.28 3.02
C THR A 48 -8.32 1.25 4.06
N THR A 49 -9.13 1.65 5.04
CA THR A 49 -9.60 0.75 6.11
C THR A 49 -10.61 -0.27 5.62
N SER A 50 -11.56 0.13 4.75
CA SER A 50 -12.53 -0.80 4.15
C SER A 50 -11.84 -1.83 3.26
N ALA A 51 -10.88 -1.38 2.44
CA ALA A 51 -10.11 -2.27 1.58
C ALA A 51 -9.25 -3.26 2.38
N ALA A 52 -8.56 -2.77 3.43
CA ALA A 52 -7.79 -3.62 4.33
C ALA A 52 -8.68 -4.67 5.01
N ALA A 53 -9.87 -4.29 5.50
CA ALA A 53 -10.80 -5.22 6.15
C ALA A 53 -11.27 -6.31 5.18
N ALA A 54 -11.55 -5.96 3.92
CA ALA A 54 -12.01 -6.88 2.89
C ALA A 54 -10.96 -7.94 2.49
N THR A 55 -9.69 -7.78 2.87
CA THR A 55 -8.64 -8.80 2.65
C THR A 55 -8.69 -9.96 3.65
N GLY A 56 -9.44 -9.83 4.75
CA GLY A 56 -9.45 -10.82 5.82
C GLY A 56 -8.33 -10.68 6.85
N ILE A 57 -7.73 -9.49 6.99
CA ILE A 57 -6.79 -9.20 8.08
C ILE A 57 -7.37 -9.50 9.47
N GLY A 58 -6.52 -9.82 10.44
CA GLY A 58 -6.91 -10.08 11.83
C GLY A 58 -7.41 -8.84 12.57
N MET A 59 -6.67 -7.73 12.51
CA MET A 59 -7.06 -6.48 13.19
C MET A 59 -6.53 -5.25 12.46
N ILE A 60 -7.33 -4.18 12.46
CA ILE A 60 -6.93 -2.86 11.98
C ILE A 60 -6.94 -1.90 13.17
N ARG A 61 -5.81 -1.23 13.41
CA ARG A 61 -5.69 -0.13 14.36
C ARG A 61 -5.66 1.18 13.60
N PHE A 62 -6.74 1.95 13.66
CA PHE A 62 -6.82 3.24 12.99
C PHE A 62 -6.40 4.35 13.95
N HIS A 63 -5.39 5.11 13.54
CA HIS A 63 -4.83 6.21 14.31
C HIS A 63 -5.24 7.53 13.66
N SER A 64 -6.23 8.21 14.25
CA SER A 64 -6.71 9.50 13.74
C SER A 64 -7.38 10.36 14.83
N SER A 65 -7.71 11.60 14.47
CA SER A 65 -8.53 12.48 15.31
C SER A 65 -9.96 11.96 15.40
N SER A 66 -10.71 12.40 16.42
CA SER A 66 -12.07 11.91 16.71
C SER A 66 -13.03 11.97 15.52
N GLY A 67 -12.99 13.05 14.72
CA GLY A 67 -13.87 13.21 13.56
C GLY A 67 -13.68 12.14 12.48
N LEU A 68 -12.42 11.81 12.14
CA LEU A 68 -12.12 10.76 11.16
C LEU A 68 -12.41 9.36 11.69
N ALA A 69 -12.19 9.16 13.00
CA ALA A 69 -12.51 7.90 13.66
C ALA A 69 -13.99 7.52 13.52
N HIS A 70 -14.91 8.48 13.69
CA HIS A 70 -16.35 8.21 13.52
C HIS A 70 -16.72 7.79 12.09
N LEU A 71 -16.13 8.42 11.07
CA LEU A 71 -16.36 8.05 9.66
C LEU A 71 -15.86 6.63 9.36
N VAL A 72 -14.67 6.29 9.85
CA VAL A 72 -14.10 4.94 9.70
C VAL A 72 -14.95 3.91 10.44
N LEU A 73 -15.36 4.17 11.68
CA LEU A 73 -16.18 3.24 12.46
C LEU A 73 -17.57 3.01 11.87
N HIS A 74 -18.13 4.01 11.17
CA HIS A 74 -19.40 3.85 10.47
C HIS A 74 -19.29 2.90 9.28
N ALA A 75 -18.21 2.98 8.49
CA ALA A 75 -18.01 2.14 7.32
C ALA A 75 -17.38 0.76 7.66
N THR A 76 -16.43 0.74 8.59
CA THR A 76 -15.66 -0.42 9.01
C THR A 76 -15.69 -0.52 10.55
N PRO A 77 -16.80 -1.02 11.14
CA PRO A 77 -16.97 -1.11 12.59
C PRO A 77 -15.99 -2.07 13.28
N SER A 78 -15.33 -2.94 12.51
CA SER A 78 -14.28 -3.83 13.01
C SER A 78 -12.94 -3.14 13.28
N CYS A 79 -12.76 -1.88 12.83
CA CYS A 79 -11.57 -1.10 13.12
C CYS A 79 -11.50 -0.71 14.61
N VAL A 80 -10.30 -0.79 15.18
CA VAL A 80 -10.03 -0.37 16.56
C VAL A 80 -9.34 0.99 16.56
N VAL A 81 -9.97 1.99 17.17
CA VAL A 81 -9.40 3.35 17.29
C VAL A 81 -8.68 3.48 18.63
N GLN A 82 -7.66 2.65 18.83
CA GLN A 82 -6.83 2.69 20.04
C GLN A 82 -5.37 2.36 19.72
N PRO A 83 -4.41 3.02 20.39
CA PRO A 83 -3.00 2.68 20.30
C PRO A 83 -2.72 1.22 20.69
N GLY A 84 -1.69 0.63 20.09
CA GLY A 84 -1.23 -0.71 20.44
C GLY A 84 -0.10 -1.19 19.55
N LYS A 85 0.33 -2.44 19.78
CA LYS A 85 1.29 -3.11 18.91
C LYS A 85 0.65 -3.42 17.55
N VAL A 86 1.43 -3.27 16.49
CA VAL A 86 1.07 -3.61 15.12
C VAL A 86 2.15 -4.49 14.51
N THR A 87 1.82 -5.23 13.46
CA THR A 87 2.76 -6.05 12.69
C THR A 87 3.20 -5.38 11.39
N ALA A 88 2.47 -4.33 10.95
CA ALA A 88 2.87 -3.45 9.86
C ALA A 88 2.21 -2.08 9.97
N TRP A 89 2.74 -1.10 9.24
CA TRP A 89 2.18 0.24 9.12
C TRP A 89 1.76 0.57 7.68
N LEU A 90 0.64 1.28 7.54
CA LEU A 90 0.24 1.97 6.31
C LEU A 90 0.08 3.46 6.63
N ILE A 91 0.82 4.31 5.92
CA ILE A 91 0.88 5.75 6.21
C ILE A 91 0.83 6.56 4.93
N GLY A 92 0.07 7.67 4.95
CA GLY A 92 0.25 8.77 3.99
C GLY A 92 -0.88 9.03 2.98
N SER A 93 -1.74 8.05 2.68
CA SER A 93 -2.94 8.28 1.86
C SER A 93 -3.81 9.38 2.48
N GLY A 94 -4.22 10.38 1.69
CA GLY A 94 -4.99 11.54 2.16
C GLY A 94 -4.22 12.51 3.09
N ILE A 95 -2.90 12.41 3.18
CA ILE A 95 -2.01 13.32 3.91
C ILE A 95 -1.37 14.30 2.93
N SER A 96 -1.40 15.61 3.22
CA SER A 96 -0.71 16.61 2.38
C SER A 96 0.73 16.79 2.83
N ALA A 97 1.68 16.64 1.90
CA ALA A 97 3.10 16.89 2.16
C ALA A 97 3.46 18.37 2.37
N LYS A 98 2.58 19.33 2.01
CA LYS A 98 2.88 20.78 2.06
C LYS A 98 2.37 21.49 3.32
N LYS A 99 1.44 20.88 4.07
CA LYS A 99 0.79 21.52 5.23
C LYS A 99 1.22 20.89 6.54
N TYR A 100 2.51 21.03 6.87
CA TYR A 100 3.04 20.74 8.20
C TYR A 100 2.84 21.94 9.14
N SER A 101 1.62 22.46 9.27
CA SER A 101 1.37 23.54 10.24
C SER A 101 1.15 22.98 11.65
N ASP A 102 2.14 23.30 12.49
CA ASP A 102 2.38 23.19 13.94
C ASP A 102 1.45 22.34 14.84
N PHE A 103 0.12 22.45 14.83
CA PHE A 103 -0.72 21.69 15.78
C PHE A 103 -1.13 20.30 15.28
N THR A 104 -1.43 20.16 13.99
CA THR A 104 -1.71 18.84 13.37
C THR A 104 -0.44 18.00 13.21
N THR A 105 0.71 18.68 13.15
CA THR A 105 2.05 18.08 13.16
C THR A 105 2.32 17.36 14.48
N TRP A 106 1.92 17.88 15.65
CA TRP A 106 2.26 17.28 16.94
C TRP A 106 1.60 15.91 17.21
N LEU A 107 0.28 15.78 17.00
CA LEU A 107 -0.43 14.49 17.18
C LEU A 107 0.01 13.44 16.16
N ARG A 108 0.27 13.86 14.91
CA ARG A 108 0.84 12.98 13.88
C ARG A 108 2.29 12.62 14.17
N HIS A 109 3.10 13.54 14.68
CA HIS A 109 4.47 13.29 15.11
C HIS A 109 4.51 12.20 16.18
N ARG A 110 3.54 12.16 17.11
CA ARG A 110 3.42 11.04 18.06
C ARG A 110 3.19 9.69 17.37
N TRP A 111 2.40 9.63 16.30
CA TRP A 111 2.17 8.37 15.58
C TRP A 111 3.31 8.00 14.62
N PHE A 112 3.96 8.98 14.00
CA PHE A 112 5.20 8.75 13.26
C PHE A 112 6.31 8.24 14.19
N VAL A 113 6.41 8.77 15.41
CA VAL A 113 7.32 8.26 16.44
C VAL A 113 6.98 6.82 16.82
N LEU A 114 5.69 6.44 16.88
CA LEU A 114 5.31 5.04 17.09
C LEU A 114 5.75 4.14 15.93
N ALA A 115 5.62 4.61 14.68
CA ALA A 115 6.07 3.87 13.51
C ALA A 115 7.59 3.65 13.52
N HIS A 116 8.37 4.66 13.91
CA HIS A 116 9.82 4.52 14.07
C HIS A 116 10.21 3.57 15.21
N LYS A 117 9.41 3.50 16.28
CA LYS A 117 9.73 2.69 17.47
C LYS A 117 9.43 1.21 17.34
N GLN A 118 8.49 0.81 16.49
CA GLN A 118 8.06 -0.60 16.40
C GLN A 118 8.87 -1.43 15.39
N ASN A 119 9.69 -0.81 14.54
CA ASN A 119 10.59 -1.47 13.57
C ASN A 119 9.92 -2.62 12.79
N VAL A 120 8.70 -2.37 12.31
CA VAL A 120 7.92 -3.34 11.52
C VAL A 120 7.80 -2.89 10.06
N PRO A 121 7.55 -3.81 9.12
CA PRO A 121 7.38 -3.47 7.71
C PRO A 121 6.38 -2.31 7.50
N THR A 122 6.74 -1.35 6.65
CA THR A 122 6.01 -0.08 6.51
C THR A 122 5.69 0.22 5.04
N VAL A 123 4.44 0.56 4.77
CA VAL A 123 3.95 1.04 3.48
C VAL A 123 3.75 2.55 3.56
N LEU A 124 4.45 3.29 2.70
CA LEU A 124 4.33 4.74 2.57
C LEU A 124 3.66 5.09 1.24
N ASP A 125 2.53 5.77 1.31
CA ASP A 125 1.77 6.23 0.16
C ASP A 125 1.63 7.76 0.16
N ALA A 126 1.44 8.35 -1.02
CA ALA A 126 1.17 9.77 -1.21
C ALA A 126 1.97 10.73 -0.29
N GLY A 127 1.33 11.30 0.71
CA GLY A 127 1.92 12.30 1.60
C GLY A 127 3.08 11.80 2.47
N ALA A 128 3.29 10.48 2.58
CA ALA A 128 4.38 9.90 3.36
C ALA A 128 5.60 9.51 2.53
N LEU A 129 5.56 9.65 1.20
CA LEU A 129 6.64 9.22 0.30
C LEU A 129 7.99 9.91 0.59
N TYR A 130 7.99 11.11 1.17
CA TYR A 130 9.22 11.82 1.55
C TYR A 130 10.07 11.05 2.57
N MET A 131 9.46 10.16 3.37
CA MET A 131 10.12 9.32 4.36
C MET A 131 10.83 8.10 3.75
N ALA A 132 10.73 7.90 2.43
CA ALA A 132 11.45 6.81 1.77
C ALA A 132 12.96 6.85 2.09
N GLY A 133 13.53 5.72 2.48
CA GLY A 133 14.95 5.61 2.82
C GLY A 133 15.35 6.26 4.16
N SER A 134 14.40 6.75 4.98
CA SER A 134 14.71 7.26 6.34
C SER A 134 14.42 6.24 7.44
N LEU A 135 13.96 5.05 7.08
CA LEU A 135 13.52 3.99 7.98
C LEU A 135 14.43 2.78 7.84
N GLU A 136 14.78 2.14 8.96
CA GLU A 136 15.62 0.94 8.97
C GLU A 136 14.82 -0.33 8.64
N GLN A 137 13.52 -0.33 8.92
CA GLN A 137 12.63 -1.44 8.58
C GLN A 137 12.42 -1.63 7.07
N PRO A 138 12.01 -2.83 6.63
CA PRO A 138 11.53 -3.06 5.27
C PRO A 138 10.43 -2.07 4.90
N THR A 139 10.70 -1.25 3.88
CA THR A 139 9.82 -0.16 3.46
C THR A 139 9.38 -0.35 2.02
N LEU A 140 8.08 -0.19 1.79
CA LEU A 140 7.45 -0.16 0.48
C LEU A 140 6.90 1.23 0.23
N ILE A 141 7.16 1.79 -0.95
CA ILE A 141 6.52 3.01 -1.42
C ILE A 141 5.64 2.75 -2.64
N THR A 142 4.54 3.49 -2.76
CA THR A 142 3.54 3.30 -3.83
C THR A 142 3.31 4.54 -4.71
N PRO A 143 4.36 5.17 -5.29
CA PRO A 143 4.19 6.41 -6.06
C PRO A 143 3.51 6.18 -7.42
N HIS A 144 2.81 7.19 -7.94
CA HIS A 144 2.57 7.35 -9.38
C HIS A 144 3.72 8.14 -10.05
N SER A 145 3.72 8.28 -11.38
CA SER A 145 4.81 8.95 -12.13
C SER A 145 5.15 10.35 -11.61
N GLY A 146 4.13 11.20 -11.41
CA GLY A 146 4.31 12.54 -10.80
C GLY A 146 4.89 12.52 -9.37
N GLU A 147 4.39 11.65 -8.50
CA GLU A 147 4.94 11.47 -7.14
C GLU A 147 6.40 11.01 -7.18
N LEU A 148 6.73 10.08 -8.08
CA LEU A 148 8.08 9.57 -8.23
C LEU A 148 9.04 10.64 -8.79
N SER A 149 8.61 11.41 -9.78
CA SER A 149 9.38 12.54 -10.34
C SER A 149 9.73 13.56 -9.25
N ALA A 150 8.75 13.96 -8.45
CA ALA A 150 8.95 14.89 -7.35
C ALA A 150 9.90 14.32 -6.28
N LEU A 151 9.72 13.05 -5.91
CA LEU A 151 10.56 12.37 -4.92
C LEU A 151 12.01 12.24 -5.37
N LEU A 152 12.26 11.79 -6.60
CA LEU A 152 13.61 11.66 -7.15
C LEU A 152 14.30 13.01 -7.30
N THR A 153 13.58 14.02 -7.77
CA THR A 153 14.11 15.39 -7.88
C THR A 153 14.53 15.93 -6.50
N ALA A 154 13.70 15.72 -5.47
CA ALA A 154 14.02 16.09 -4.09
C ALA A 154 15.24 15.33 -3.51
N ARG A 155 15.63 14.21 -4.12
CA ARG A 155 16.80 13.39 -3.76
C ARG A 155 17.99 13.61 -4.71
N GLY A 156 17.96 14.67 -5.52
CA GLY A 156 19.07 15.07 -6.38
C GLY A 156 19.13 14.34 -7.73
N VAL A 157 18.07 13.60 -8.11
CA VAL A 157 17.96 12.92 -9.41
C VAL A 157 16.84 13.60 -10.22
N PRO A 158 17.15 14.66 -10.99
CA PRO A 158 16.13 15.37 -11.76
C PRO A 158 15.58 14.49 -12.88
N VAL A 159 14.26 14.33 -12.92
CA VAL A 159 13.57 13.53 -13.93
C VAL A 159 12.15 14.05 -14.13
N THR A 160 11.68 14.11 -15.38
CA THR A 160 10.32 14.53 -15.70
C THR A 160 9.33 13.36 -15.66
N VAL A 161 8.04 13.66 -15.61
CA VAL A 161 6.97 12.65 -15.63
C VAL A 161 7.01 11.86 -16.95
N GLU A 162 7.22 12.54 -18.07
CA GLU A 162 7.27 11.96 -19.41
C GLU A 162 8.46 10.99 -19.54
N ALA A 163 9.60 11.31 -18.93
CA ALA A 163 10.76 10.42 -18.91
C ALA A 163 10.47 9.14 -18.10
N ILE A 164 9.72 9.24 -17.00
CA ILE A 164 9.28 8.08 -16.21
C ILE A 164 8.31 7.23 -17.01
N GLU A 165 7.30 7.83 -17.64
CA GLU A 165 6.29 7.13 -18.43
C GLU A 165 6.88 6.50 -19.71
N GLY A 166 7.91 7.12 -20.30
CA GLY A 166 8.62 6.58 -21.46
C GLY A 166 9.50 5.36 -21.13
N ASN A 167 9.96 5.21 -19.88
CA ASN A 167 10.72 4.02 -19.46
C ASN A 167 10.49 3.67 -17.97
N PRO A 168 9.29 3.20 -17.60
CA PRO A 168 8.94 2.98 -16.20
C PRO A 168 9.81 1.90 -15.56
N LYS A 169 10.26 0.89 -16.32
CA LYS A 169 11.15 -0.19 -15.88
C LYS A 169 12.50 0.35 -15.37
N LYS A 170 13.10 1.27 -16.12
CA LYS A 170 14.35 1.92 -15.70
C LYS A 170 14.14 2.70 -14.41
N TRP A 171 13.12 3.57 -14.39
CA TRP A 171 12.94 4.52 -13.30
C TRP A 171 12.48 3.89 -11.99
N VAL A 172 11.65 2.84 -12.02
CA VAL A 172 11.31 2.09 -10.81
C VAL A 172 12.54 1.40 -10.21
N CYS A 173 13.45 0.87 -11.04
CA CYS A 173 14.71 0.28 -10.56
C CYS A 173 15.66 1.34 -10.01
N THR A 174 15.82 2.47 -10.72
CA THR A 174 16.61 3.61 -10.24
C THR A 174 16.07 4.10 -8.90
N ALA A 175 14.75 4.26 -8.76
CA ALA A 175 14.14 4.68 -7.51
C ALA A 175 14.41 3.72 -6.37
N ALA A 176 14.24 2.41 -6.61
CA ALA A 176 14.52 1.39 -5.60
C ALA A 176 15.96 1.46 -5.10
N GLN A 177 16.92 1.55 -6.03
CA GLN A 177 18.35 1.63 -5.71
C GLN A 177 18.74 2.94 -5.01
N THR A 178 18.24 4.09 -5.50
CA THR A 178 18.56 5.41 -4.95
C THR A 178 18.01 5.58 -3.53
N LEU A 179 16.85 4.99 -3.25
CA LEU A 179 16.14 5.15 -1.98
C LEU A 179 16.40 3.99 -1.00
N GLY A 180 16.94 2.86 -1.47
CA GLY A 180 17.13 1.66 -0.64
C GLY A 180 15.81 1.04 -0.16
N VAL A 181 14.75 1.11 -0.97
CA VAL A 181 13.39 0.63 -0.61
C VAL A 181 12.76 -0.18 -1.74
N THR A 182 11.70 -0.91 -1.41
CA THR A 182 10.83 -1.50 -2.44
C THR A 182 9.92 -0.41 -3.01
N VAL A 183 9.79 -0.35 -4.34
CA VAL A 183 8.97 0.65 -5.05
C VAL A 183 7.93 -0.08 -5.88
N LEU A 184 6.65 0.27 -5.68
CA LEU A 184 5.55 -0.07 -6.57
C LEU A 184 5.14 1.18 -7.35
N LEU A 185 5.55 1.25 -8.62
CA LEU A 185 5.21 2.34 -9.51
C LEU A 185 3.84 2.11 -10.15
N LYS A 186 2.87 2.94 -9.75
CA LYS A 186 1.50 2.94 -10.28
C LYS A 186 1.50 3.48 -11.72
N GLY A 187 0.71 2.88 -12.60
CA GLY A 187 0.54 3.25 -14.00
C GLY A 187 -0.39 2.30 -14.73
N SER A 188 -0.53 2.45 -16.05
CA SER A 188 -1.32 1.53 -16.90
C SER A 188 -0.83 0.08 -16.79
N VAL A 189 0.50 -0.07 -16.71
CA VAL A 189 1.19 -1.27 -16.24
C VAL A 189 1.88 -0.91 -14.94
N THR A 190 1.56 -1.66 -13.87
CA THR A 190 2.23 -1.49 -12.58
C THR A 190 3.53 -2.27 -12.56
N TYR A 191 4.59 -1.64 -12.04
CA TYR A 191 5.89 -2.29 -11.84
C TYR A 191 6.26 -2.28 -10.37
N VAL A 192 6.89 -3.37 -9.90
CA VAL A 192 7.46 -3.44 -8.56
C VAL A 192 8.95 -3.74 -8.68
N ALA A 193 9.78 -2.99 -7.98
CA ALA A 193 11.22 -3.26 -7.92
C ALA A 193 11.78 -3.07 -6.51
N ASN A 194 12.80 -3.84 -6.18
CA ASN A 194 13.70 -3.63 -5.05
C ASN A 194 15.15 -3.73 -5.55
N ASP A 195 16.12 -4.09 -4.71
CA ASP A 195 17.52 -4.21 -5.14
C ASP A 195 17.84 -5.41 -6.05
N ASP A 196 16.99 -6.44 -6.07
CA ASP A 196 17.27 -7.67 -6.83
C ASP A 196 16.26 -7.91 -7.95
N LEU A 197 15.00 -7.54 -7.72
CA LEU A 197 13.87 -7.91 -8.56
C LEU A 197 13.33 -6.72 -9.35
N LEU A 198 12.81 -7.05 -10.53
CA LEU A 198 11.90 -6.21 -11.30
C LEU A 198 10.70 -7.07 -11.71
N ILE A 199 9.54 -6.74 -11.18
CA ILE A 199 8.27 -7.43 -11.41
C ILE A 199 7.38 -6.54 -12.27
N GLU A 200 6.78 -7.13 -13.30
CA GLU A 200 5.79 -6.48 -14.14
C GLU A 200 4.44 -7.18 -13.96
N LEU A 201 3.40 -6.40 -13.64
CA LEU A 201 2.03 -6.90 -13.52
C LEU A 201 1.31 -6.91 -14.87
N PRO A 202 0.24 -7.72 -15.02
CA PRO A 202 -0.68 -7.60 -16.15
C PRO A 202 -1.30 -6.19 -16.24
N VAL A 203 -1.68 -5.79 -17.45
CA VAL A 203 -2.41 -4.54 -17.69
C VAL A 203 -3.74 -4.56 -16.91
N ALA A 204 -3.96 -3.52 -16.11
CA ALA A 204 -5.19 -3.38 -15.35
C ALA A 204 -6.28 -2.66 -16.17
N THR A 205 -7.54 -2.74 -15.71
CA THR A 205 -8.65 -2.05 -16.39
C THR A 205 -8.46 -0.52 -16.36
N PRO A 206 -8.60 0.21 -17.49
CA PRO A 206 -8.49 1.67 -17.51
C PRO A 206 -9.46 2.38 -16.58
N TRP A 207 -10.58 1.73 -16.26
CA TRP A 207 -11.59 2.24 -15.30
C TRP A 207 -11.06 2.42 -13.87
N LEU A 208 -9.84 1.95 -13.56
CA LEU A 208 -9.12 2.27 -12.32
C LEU A 208 -8.65 3.72 -12.23
N ALA A 209 -8.72 4.50 -13.32
CA ALA A 209 -8.40 5.92 -13.37
C ALA A 209 -9.50 6.78 -12.68
N THR A 210 -9.87 6.40 -11.46
CA THR A 210 -10.83 7.09 -10.60
C THR A 210 -10.17 7.46 -9.28
N ALA A 211 -10.61 8.57 -8.68
CA ALA A 211 -10.09 9.01 -7.39
C ALA A 211 -10.32 7.95 -6.31
N GLY A 212 -9.35 7.78 -5.40
CA GLY A 212 -9.44 6.82 -4.30
C GLY A 212 -9.07 5.36 -4.64
N SER A 213 -8.91 5.02 -5.92
CA SER A 213 -8.41 3.71 -6.37
C SER A 213 -7.03 3.37 -5.75
N GLY A 214 -6.14 4.38 -5.66
CA GLY A 214 -4.85 4.25 -4.97
C GLY A 214 -4.98 3.97 -3.47
N ASP A 215 -5.98 4.56 -2.80
CA ASP A 215 -6.23 4.33 -1.37
C ASP A 215 -6.69 2.89 -1.12
N VAL A 216 -7.53 2.35 -2.02
CA VAL A 216 -7.95 0.93 -1.98
C VAL A 216 -6.74 0.01 -2.17
N LEU A 217 -5.89 0.29 -3.17
CA LEU A 217 -4.65 -0.45 -3.39
C LEU A 217 -3.75 -0.43 -2.14
N ALA A 218 -3.56 0.74 -1.53
CA ALA A 218 -2.74 0.90 -0.34
C ALA A 218 -3.30 0.10 0.85
N GLY A 219 -4.63 0.08 1.03
CA GLY A 219 -5.30 -0.74 2.03
C GLY A 219 -5.09 -2.25 1.83
N ILE A 220 -5.22 -2.74 0.59
CA ILE A 220 -4.97 -4.15 0.24
C ILE A 220 -3.52 -4.52 0.56
N ILE A 221 -2.56 -3.72 0.08
CA ILE A 221 -1.13 -3.97 0.28
C ILE A 221 -0.78 -3.92 1.77
N GLY A 222 -1.23 -2.90 2.50
CA GLY A 222 -0.97 -2.78 3.93
C GLY A 222 -1.43 -4.02 4.70
N ALA A 223 -2.60 -4.55 4.36
CA ALA A 223 -3.11 -5.74 5.01
C ALA A 223 -2.32 -7.02 4.67
N LEU A 224 -1.88 -7.17 3.42
CA LEU A 224 -1.01 -8.28 3.02
C LEU A 224 0.37 -8.19 3.64
N VAL A 225 0.92 -6.97 3.80
CA VAL A 225 2.18 -6.74 4.51
C VAL A 225 2.05 -7.12 5.98
N ALA A 226 0.93 -6.76 6.64
CA ALA A 226 0.68 -7.12 8.03
C ALA A 226 0.51 -8.62 8.26
N THR A 227 -0.03 -9.35 7.30
CA THR A 227 -0.22 -10.81 7.36
C THR A 227 1.04 -11.59 6.98
N ASN A 228 1.93 -11.01 6.16
CA ASN A 228 3.20 -11.61 5.75
C ASN A 228 4.41 -11.07 6.54
N THR A 229 4.21 -10.47 7.71
CA THR A 229 5.30 -9.81 8.45
C THR A 229 6.48 -10.75 8.70
N VAL A 230 6.21 -12.00 9.09
CA VAL A 230 7.27 -12.99 9.40
C VAL A 230 8.07 -13.34 8.14
N GLU A 231 7.39 -13.60 7.03
CA GLU A 231 8.02 -13.93 5.75
C GLU A 231 8.82 -12.75 5.21
N ILE A 232 8.33 -11.51 5.39
CA ILE A 232 9.03 -10.28 4.98
C ILE A 232 10.34 -10.09 5.74
N LEU A 233 10.34 -10.39 7.05
CA LEU A 233 11.55 -10.27 7.85
C LEU A 233 12.59 -11.37 7.56
N ASN A 234 12.16 -12.50 6.98
CA ASN A 234 13.02 -13.63 6.64
C ASN A 234 13.50 -13.64 5.18
N ASP A 235 12.85 -12.90 4.27
CA ASP A 235 13.21 -12.82 2.85
C ASP A 235 13.07 -11.38 2.34
N ILE A 236 14.21 -10.80 1.94
CA ILE A 236 14.32 -9.43 1.41
C ILE A 236 13.43 -9.19 0.17
N ASN A 237 13.14 -10.23 -0.59
CA ASN A 237 12.33 -10.16 -1.81
C ASN A 237 10.84 -10.33 -1.54
N ARG A 238 10.46 -10.82 -0.36
CA ARG A 238 9.07 -11.10 -0.02
C ARG A 238 8.21 -9.84 0.00
N LEU A 239 8.75 -8.68 0.41
CA LEU A 239 8.01 -7.43 0.37
C LEU A 239 7.61 -7.04 -1.07
N ALA A 240 8.50 -7.22 -2.04
CA ALA A 240 8.20 -6.98 -3.45
C ALA A 240 7.13 -7.95 -3.99
N HIS A 241 7.19 -9.23 -3.59
CA HIS A 241 6.18 -10.23 -3.93
C HIS A 241 4.80 -9.89 -3.35
N VAL A 242 4.76 -9.44 -2.10
CA VAL A 242 3.52 -9.00 -1.42
C VAL A 242 2.94 -7.75 -2.08
N ALA A 243 3.79 -6.77 -2.41
CA ALA A 243 3.36 -5.56 -3.13
C ALA A 243 2.76 -5.89 -4.51
N ALA A 244 3.41 -6.76 -5.28
CA ALA A 244 2.92 -7.23 -6.56
C ALA A 244 1.60 -8.01 -6.41
N THR A 245 1.48 -8.82 -5.36
CA THR A 245 0.23 -9.56 -5.06
C THR A 245 -0.92 -8.61 -4.72
N GLY A 246 -0.67 -7.57 -3.93
CA GLY A 246 -1.69 -6.57 -3.60
C GLY A 246 -2.19 -5.82 -4.83
N ALA A 247 -1.28 -5.40 -5.73
CA ALA A 247 -1.67 -4.81 -7.01
C ALA A 247 -2.40 -5.78 -7.94
N TYR A 248 -2.04 -7.07 -7.91
CA TYR A 248 -2.74 -8.09 -8.69
C TYR A 248 -4.19 -8.28 -8.18
N ILE A 249 -4.38 -8.40 -6.87
CA ILE A 249 -5.71 -8.51 -6.24
C ILE A 249 -6.54 -7.26 -6.54
N HIS A 250 -5.95 -6.08 -6.43
CA HIS A 250 -6.61 -4.81 -6.76
C HIS A 250 -7.08 -4.78 -8.22
N ALA A 251 -6.21 -5.14 -9.17
CA ALA A 251 -6.55 -5.17 -10.59
C ALA A 251 -7.65 -6.20 -10.90
N LEU A 252 -7.61 -7.37 -10.27
CA LEU A 252 -8.62 -8.41 -10.42
C LEU A 252 -9.97 -7.97 -9.83
N ALA A 253 -9.97 -7.40 -8.64
CA ALA A 253 -11.17 -6.86 -7.98
C ALA A 253 -11.82 -5.76 -8.83
N ALA A 254 -11.02 -4.85 -9.37
CA ALA A 254 -11.50 -3.78 -10.24
C ALA A 254 -12.04 -4.30 -11.58
N LYS A 255 -11.41 -5.31 -12.18
CA LYS A 255 -11.93 -5.98 -13.38
C LYS A 255 -13.31 -6.58 -13.11
N ASN A 256 -13.47 -7.26 -11.98
CA ASN A 256 -14.73 -7.89 -11.58
C ASN A 256 -15.82 -6.85 -11.27
N ALA A 257 -15.46 -5.75 -10.60
CA ALA A 257 -16.35 -4.63 -10.32
C ALA A 257 -16.80 -3.92 -11.59
N SER A 258 -15.88 -3.70 -12.53
CA SER A 258 -16.12 -2.93 -13.76
C SER A 258 -17.01 -3.66 -14.74
N ARG A 259 -16.81 -4.97 -14.95
CA ARG A 259 -17.51 -5.72 -16.01
C ARG A 259 -17.42 -5.05 -17.40
N GLY A 260 -16.39 -4.23 -17.62
CA GLY A 260 -16.18 -3.45 -18.85
C GLY A 260 -16.70 -2.01 -18.81
N GLY A 261 -17.35 -1.58 -17.73
CA GLY A 261 -17.89 -0.22 -17.57
C GLY A 261 -17.25 0.59 -16.43
N PRO A 262 -17.72 1.85 -16.24
CA PRO A 262 -17.23 2.75 -15.19
C PRO A 262 -17.37 2.16 -13.79
N ILE A 263 -16.40 2.49 -12.92
CA ILE A 263 -16.42 2.12 -11.49
C ILE A 263 -15.99 3.29 -10.62
N SER A 264 -16.47 3.26 -9.37
CA SER A 264 -15.93 4.08 -8.29
C SER A 264 -15.03 3.22 -7.38
N ALA A 265 -14.18 3.86 -6.58
CA ALA A 265 -13.22 3.15 -5.73
C ALA A 265 -13.90 2.30 -4.65
N GLU A 266 -15.04 2.73 -4.13
CA GLU A 266 -15.79 2.05 -3.07
C GLU A 266 -16.23 0.64 -3.51
N VAL A 267 -16.63 0.50 -4.78
CA VAL A 267 -17.15 -0.77 -5.33
C VAL A 267 -16.02 -1.82 -5.47
N ILE A 268 -14.78 -1.38 -5.63
CA ILE A 268 -13.62 -2.29 -5.71
C ILE A 268 -13.50 -3.08 -4.41
N SER A 269 -13.74 -2.44 -3.26
CA SER A 269 -13.59 -3.08 -1.94
C SER A 269 -14.50 -4.29 -1.76
N ALA A 270 -15.72 -4.24 -2.30
CA ALA A 270 -16.68 -5.34 -2.26
C ALA A 270 -16.24 -6.58 -3.07
N HIS A 271 -15.28 -6.43 -4.01
CA HIS A 271 -14.80 -7.49 -4.89
C HIS A 271 -13.43 -8.07 -4.48
N ILE A 272 -12.80 -7.53 -3.42
CA ILE A 272 -11.48 -7.98 -2.93
C ILE A 272 -11.54 -9.43 -2.45
N SER A 273 -12.52 -9.79 -1.62
CA SER A 273 -12.66 -11.15 -1.09
C SER A 273 -12.85 -12.19 -2.20
N GLY A 274 -13.64 -11.86 -3.23
CA GLY A 274 -13.80 -12.70 -4.41
C GLY A 274 -12.51 -12.86 -5.22
N ALA A 275 -11.73 -11.78 -5.36
CA ALA A 275 -10.42 -11.83 -6.01
C ALA A 275 -9.42 -12.72 -5.24
N ILE A 276 -9.40 -12.63 -3.90
CA ILE A 276 -8.57 -13.49 -3.05
C ILE A 276 -9.02 -14.95 -3.14
N THR A 277 -10.33 -15.20 -3.09
CA THR A 277 -10.91 -16.55 -3.23
C THR A 277 -10.48 -17.20 -4.55
N TYR A 278 -10.45 -16.43 -5.64
CA TYR A 278 -9.99 -16.92 -6.94
C TYR A 278 -8.51 -17.34 -6.92
N LEU A 279 -7.66 -16.70 -6.11
CA LEU A 279 -6.23 -17.02 -6.05
C LEU A 279 -5.91 -18.27 -5.22
N ILE A 280 -6.72 -18.59 -4.22
CA ILE A 280 -6.48 -19.71 -3.30
C ILE A 280 -7.23 -21.00 -3.70
N LYS A 281 -8.01 -20.96 -4.78
CA LYS A 281 -8.64 -22.14 -5.39
C LYS A 281 -7.71 -22.77 -6.42
#